data_AF-A0A354XLZ3-F1
#
_entry.id   AF-A0A354XLZ3-F1
#
_cell.length_a   1.000
_cell.length_b   1.000
_cell.length_c   1.000
_cell.angle_alpha   90.00
_cell.angle_beta   90.00
_cell.angle_gamma   90.00
#
_symmetry.space_group_name_H-M   'P 1'
#
loop_
_entity.id
_entity.type
_entity.pdbx_description
1 polymer ?
#
loop_
_entity_poly.entity_id
_entity_poly.type
_entity_poly.pdbx_seq_one_letter_code
_entity_poly.pdbx_strand_id
1 'polypeptide(L)'
;MPEGLAVAVALMGEGYSKWRSWSIAALTGLIEPIGGLFGASVVTVSQVLLPWGLAFAAGAMLYVISHEIIPETHRCGHQKKATFGLAMGLVIMLFLDVWLG
;
A
#
# COMPACT_ATOMS: atom_id res chain seq x y z
N MET A 1 5.31 3.68 0.71
CA MET A 1 5.33 5.07 0.20
C MET A 1 5.08 5.24 -1.32
N PRO A 2 4.92 4.22 -2.18
CA PRO A 2 4.25 4.46 -3.47
C PRO A 2 2.77 4.84 -3.29
N GLU A 3 2.14 4.51 -2.17
CA GLU A 3 0.72 4.82 -1.86
C GLU A 3 0.48 6.33 -1.67
N GLY A 4 1.36 7.03 -0.94
CA GLY A 4 1.25 8.49 -0.77
C GLY A 4 1.41 9.25 -2.08
N LEU A 5 2.29 8.76 -2.97
CA LEU A 5 2.42 9.27 -4.33
C LEU A 5 1.18 8.95 -5.19
N ALA A 6 0.62 7.75 -5.05
CA ALA A 6 -0.62 7.37 -5.74
C ALA A 6 -1.81 8.26 -5.32
N VAL A 7 -1.97 8.52 -4.02
CA VAL A 7 -3.01 9.41 -3.47
C VAL A 7 -2.80 10.85 -3.96
N ALA A 8 -1.57 11.36 -3.93
CA ALA A 8 -1.26 12.70 -4.43
C ALA A 8 -1.57 12.85 -5.93
N VAL A 9 -1.23 11.84 -6.75
CA VAL A 9 -1.51 11.83 -8.20
C VAL A 9 -3.01 11.71 -8.47
N ALA A 10 -3.75 10.91 -7.71
CA ALA A 10 -5.20 10.81 -7.82
C ALA A 10 -5.89 12.15 -7.50
N LEU A 11 -5.49 12.82 -6.40
CA LEU A 11 -6.00 14.14 -6.01
C LEU A 11 -5.67 15.23 -7.04
N MET A 12 -4.47 15.20 -7.62
CA MET A 12 -4.11 16.10 -8.72
C MET A 12 -4.93 15.81 -9.99
N GLY A 13 -5.26 14.54 -10.26
CA GLY A 13 -6.14 14.15 -11.36
C GLY A 13 -7.58 14.66 -11.21
N GLU A 14 -8.05 14.79 -9.97
CA GLU A 14 -9.36 15.39 -9.59
C GLU A 14 -9.34 16.93 -9.54
N GLY A 15 -8.23 17.58 -9.95
CA GLY A 15 -8.16 19.04 -10.08
C GLY A 15 -7.78 19.81 -8.81
N TYR A 16 -7.31 19.12 -7.76
CA TYR A 16 -6.82 19.79 -6.54
C TYR A 16 -5.44 20.44 -6.75
N SER A 17 -5.19 21.56 -6.05
CA SER A 17 -3.90 22.26 -6.12
C SER A 17 -2.75 21.40 -5.58
N LYS A 18 -1.55 21.55 -6.17
CA LYS A 18 -0.36 20.74 -5.83
C LYS A 18 -0.04 20.75 -4.33
N TRP A 19 -0.16 21.91 -3.69
CA TRP A 19 0.06 22.08 -2.26
C TRP A 19 -0.96 21.33 -1.41
N ARG A 20 -2.24 21.32 -1.82
CA ARG A 20 -3.29 20.63 -1.07
C ARG A 20 -3.16 19.12 -1.20
N SER A 21 -2.86 18.63 -2.40
CA SER A 21 -2.62 17.19 -2.65
C SER A 21 -1.41 16.68 -1.87
N TRP A 22 -0.33 17.48 -1.78
CA TRP A 22 0.84 17.13 -0.97
C TRP A 22 0.53 17.09 0.52
N SER A 23 -0.15 18.10 1.07
CA SER A 23 -0.50 18.13 2.49
C SER A 23 -1.41 16.97 2.89
N ILE A 24 -2.38 16.61 2.04
CA ILE A 24 -3.27 15.47 2.28
C ILE A 24 -2.48 14.17 2.25
N ALA A 25 -1.64 13.95 1.23
CA ALA A 25 -0.81 12.75 1.14
C ALA A 25 0.16 12.59 2.32
N ALA A 26 0.72 13.69 2.81
CA ALA A 26 1.59 13.69 3.99
C ALA A 26 0.81 13.36 5.28
N LEU A 27 -0.39 13.92 5.44
CA LEU A 27 -1.27 13.63 6.59
C LEU A 27 -1.71 12.16 6.60
N THR A 28 -2.08 11.60 5.45
CA THR A 28 -2.46 10.19 5.35
C THR A 28 -1.26 9.28 5.58
N GLY A 29 -0.08 9.64 5.06
CA GLY A 29 1.15 8.86 5.27
C GLY A 29 1.60 8.83 6.73
N LEU A 30 1.21 9.83 7.54
CA LEU A 30 1.52 9.85 8.97
C LEU A 30 0.74 8.79 9.77
N ILE A 31 -0.32 8.21 9.22
CA ILE A 31 -1.07 7.13 9.89
C ILE A 31 -0.23 5.85 9.98
N GLU A 32 0.64 5.59 9.00
CA GLU A 32 1.49 4.40 8.94
C GLU A 32 2.50 4.31 10.09
N PRO A 33 3.31 5.34 10.40
CA PRO A 33 4.23 5.27 11.54
C PRO A 33 3.49 5.19 12.87
N ILE A 34 2.31 5.81 13.00
CA ILE A 34 1.49 5.72 14.22
C ILE A 34 0.96 4.30 14.40
N GLY A 35 0.38 3.71 13.35
CA GLY A 35 -0.10 2.33 13.35
C GLY A 35 1.04 1.32 13.55
N GLY A 36 2.19 1.56 12.93
CA GLY A 36 3.41 0.75 13.07
C GLY A 36 3.97 0.80 14.49
N LEU A 37 4.02 1.98 15.13
CA LEU A 37 4.42 2.10 16.53
C LEU A 37 3.48 1.33 17.45
N PHE A 38 2.17 1.45 17.21
CA PHE A 38 1.17 0.74 17.99
C PHE A 38 1.30 -0.78 17.81
N GLY A 39 1.40 -1.26 16.56
CA GLY A 39 1.64 -2.67 16.25
C GLY A 39 2.92 -3.21 16.89
N ALA A 40 4.02 -2.46 16.81
CA ALA A 40 5.28 -2.80 17.45
C ALA A 40 5.15 -2.90 18.98
N SER A 41 4.42 -1.98 19.62
CA SER A 41 4.20 -2.00 21.06
C SER A 41 3.36 -3.19 21.55
N VAL A 42 2.41 -3.67 20.74
CA VAL A 42 1.61 -4.86 21.05
C VAL A 42 2.44 -6.13 20.86
N VAL A 43 3.26 -6.17 19.80
CA VAL A 43 4.12 -7.30 19.47
C VAL A 43 5.21 -7.53 20.51
N THR A 44 5.77 -6.48 21.11
CA THR A 44 6.79 -6.62 22.16
C THR A 44 6.25 -7.26 23.45
N VAL A 45 4.95 -7.19 23.70
CA VAL A 45 4.29 -7.81 24.86
C VAL A 45 3.97 -9.29 24.62
N SER A 46 3.67 -9.68 23.37
CA SER A 46 3.34 -11.08 23.06
C SER A 46 3.79 -11.48 21.66
N GLN A 47 4.92 -12.20 21.59
CA GLN A 47 5.42 -12.78 20.34
C GLN A 47 4.48 -13.83 19.75
N VAL A 48 3.55 -14.37 20.55
CA VAL A 48 2.53 -15.32 20.05
C VAL A 48 1.50 -14.63 19.17
N LEU A 49 1.23 -13.33 19.37
CA LEU A 49 0.31 -12.56 18.50
C LEU A 49 0.93 -12.15 17.16
N LEU A 50 2.25 -12.15 17.06
CA LEU A 50 3.01 -11.72 15.88
C LEU A 50 2.55 -12.43 14.57
N PRO A 51 2.52 -13.78 14.50
CA PRO A 51 2.09 -14.48 13.29
C PRO A 51 0.60 -14.24 12.95
N TRP A 52 -0.26 -14.10 13.96
CA TRP A 52 -1.68 -13.78 13.74
C TRP A 52 -1.88 -12.37 13.21
N GLY A 53 -1.12 -11.40 13.75
CA GLY A 53 -1.14 -10.01 13.29
C GLY A 53 -0.60 -9.87 11.88
N LEU A 54 0.50 -10.55 11.55
CA LEU A 54 1.05 -10.57 10.18
C LEU A 54 0.10 -11.24 9.19
N ALA A 55 -0.52 -12.37 9.56
CA ALA A 55 -1.52 -13.03 8.72
C ALA A 55 -2.73 -12.12 8.47
N PHE A 56 -3.20 -11.42 9.50
CA PHE A 56 -4.29 -10.45 9.37
C PHE A 56 -3.92 -9.27 8.46
N ALA A 57 -2.72 -8.70 8.65
CA ALA A 57 -2.23 -7.60 7.81
C ALA A 57 -2.08 -8.03 6.34
N ALA A 58 -1.53 -9.23 6.09
CA ALA A 58 -1.43 -9.79 4.74
C ALA A 58 -2.81 -9.98 4.11
N GLY A 59 -3.78 -10.52 4.85
CA GLY A 59 -5.16 -10.69 4.38
C GLY A 59 -5.85 -9.36 4.05
N ALA A 60 -5.68 -8.35 4.90
CA ALA A 60 -6.23 -7.02 4.68
C ALA A 60 -5.66 -6.37 3.39
N MET A 61 -4.35 -6.46 3.17
CA MET A 61 -3.72 -5.95 1.95
C MET A 61 -4.18 -6.71 0.70
N LEU A 62 -4.33 -8.03 0.76
CA LEU A 62 -4.88 -8.81 -0.36
C LEU A 62 -6.31 -8.42 -0.71
N TYR A 63 -7.15 -8.13 0.30
CA TYR A 63 -8.51 -7.65 0.09
C TYR A 63 -8.52 -6.28 -0.63
N VAL A 64 -7.74 -5.31 -0.13
CA VAL A 64 -7.61 -3.96 -0.74
C VAL A 64 -7.13 -4.05 -2.19
N ILE A 65 -6.09 -4.86 -2.45
CA ILE A 65 -5.59 -5.04 -3.82
C ILE A 65 -6.68 -5.61 -4.73
N SER A 66 -7.41 -6.63 -4.26
CA SER A 66 -8.40 -7.33 -5.07
C SER A 66 -9.66 -6.51 -5.33
N HIS A 67 -10.14 -5.77 -4.32
CA HIS A 67 -11.40 -5.01 -4.41
C HIS A 67 -11.22 -3.58 -4.91
N GLU A 68 -10.03 -3.00 -4.79
CA GLU A 68 -9.80 -1.58 -5.07
C GLU A 68 -8.81 -1.40 -6.23
N ILE A 69 -7.59 -1.96 -6.12
CA ILE A 69 -6.52 -1.74 -7.12
C ILE A 69 -6.85 -2.40 -8.47
N ILE A 70 -7.24 -3.67 -8.48
CA ILE A 70 -7.53 -4.42 -9.71
C ILE A 70 -8.74 -3.82 -10.45
N PRO A 71 -9.88 -3.54 -9.80
CA PRO A 71 -11.04 -2.96 -10.48
C PRO A 71 -10.78 -1.55 -11.01
N GLU A 72 -10.07 -0.71 -10.26
CA GLU A 72 -9.80 0.67 -10.68
C GLU A 72 -8.94 0.70 -11.96
N THR A 73 -7.92 -0.16 -12.06
CA THR A 73 -7.14 -0.29 -13.29
C THR A 73 -7.93 -0.89 -14.45
N HIS A 74 -8.95 -1.70 -14.17
CA HIS A 74 -9.87 -2.21 -15.19
C HIS A 74 -10.83 -1.14 -15.72
N ARG A 75 -11.18 -0.16 -14.88
CA ARG A 75 -12.06 0.98 -15.21
C ARG A 75 -11.39 1.98 -16.18
N CYS A 76 -10.07 2.08 -16.15
CA CYS A 76 -9.30 2.93 -17.06
C CYS A 76 -8.94 2.29 -18.43
N GLY A 77 -9.46 1.09 -18.76
CA GLY A 77 -9.27 0.45 -20.07
C GLY A 77 -7.86 -0.11 -20.36
N HIS A 78 -6.94 -0.07 -19.39
CA HIS A 78 -5.52 -0.44 -19.55
C HIS A 78 -5.17 -1.81 -18.97
N GLN A 79 -6.11 -2.76 -19.00
CA GLN A 79 -6.05 -4.03 -18.25
C GLN A 79 -4.73 -4.79 -18.43
N LYS A 80 -4.28 -4.98 -19.68
CA LYS A 80 -3.02 -5.69 -19.95
C LYS A 80 -1.79 -4.99 -19.37
N LYS A 81 -1.72 -3.66 -19.43
CA LYS A 81 -0.56 -2.90 -18.90
C LYS A 81 -0.57 -2.88 -17.37
N ALA A 82 -1.75 -2.78 -16.77
CA ALA A 82 -1.92 -2.83 -15.31
C ALA A 82 -1.53 -4.19 -14.74
N THR A 83 -2.03 -5.29 -15.31
CA THR A 83 -1.67 -6.65 -14.88
C THR A 83 -0.18 -6.92 -15.07
N PHE A 84 0.42 -6.44 -16.17
CA PHE A 84 1.86 -6.57 -16.39
C PHE A 84 2.68 -5.77 -15.38
N GLY A 85 2.24 -4.55 -15.03
CA GLY A 85 2.86 -3.73 -13.98
C GLY A 85 2.77 -4.40 -12.60
N LEU A 86 1.61 -4.97 -12.25
CA LEU A 86 1.41 -5.70 -11.01
C LEU A 86 2.31 -6.96 -10.94
N ALA A 87 2.37 -7.73 -12.04
CA ALA A 87 3.24 -8.89 -12.13
C ALA A 87 4.73 -8.51 -12.03
N MET A 88 5.16 -7.45 -12.71
CA MET A 88 6.55 -6.97 -12.63
C MET A 88 6.89 -6.47 -11.22
N GLY A 89 5.99 -5.73 -10.58
CA GLY A 89 6.15 -5.28 -9.20
C GLY A 89 6.27 -6.45 -8.22
N LEU A 90 5.46 -7.50 -8.40
CA LEU A 90 5.55 -8.73 -7.61
C LEU A 90 6.92 -9.42 -7.78
N VAL A 91 7.40 -9.54 -9.02
CA VAL A 91 8.72 -10.14 -9.30
C VAL A 91 9.85 -9.33 -8.65
N ILE A 92 9.81 -7.99 -8.75
CA ILE A 92 10.79 -7.12 -8.11
C ILE A 92 10.74 -7.28 -6.59
N MET A 93 9.54 -7.33 -6.00
CA MET A 93 9.37 -7.54 -4.56
C MET A 93 9.95 -8.88 -4.10
N LEU A 94 9.67 -9.98 -4.81
CA LEU A 94 10.24 -11.30 -4.50
C LEU A 94 11.76 -11.34 -4.69
N PHE A 95 12.28 -10.66 -5.72
CA PHE A 95 13.72 -10.56 -5.93
C PHE A 95 14.39 -9.80 -4.79
N LEU A 96 13.81 -8.68 -4.35
CA LEU A 96 14.29 -7.90 -3.22
C LEU A 96 14.21 -8.71 -1.92
N ASP A 97 13.13 -9.47 -1.69
CA ASP A 97 12.97 -10.34 -0.51
C ASP A 97 14.06 -11.41 -0.43
N VAL A 98 14.38 -12.08 -1.55
CA VAL A 98 15.44 -13.09 -1.61
C VAL A 98 16.84 -12.47 -1.39
N TRP A 99 17.05 -11.23 -1.81
CA TRP A 99 18.37 -10.59 -1.78
C TRP A 99 18.65 -9.81 -0.49
N LEU A 100 17.62 -9.19 0.09
CA LEU A 100 17.67 -8.47 1.37
C LEU A 100 17.36 -9.37 2.58
N GLY A 101 16.91 -10.60 2.33
CA GLY A 101 16.49 -11.59 3.33
C GLY A 101 17.50 -11.84 4.43
#